data_AF-A0A3S2CE80-F1
#
_entry.id   AF-A0A3S2CE80-F1
#
_cell.length_a   1.000
_cell.length_b   1.000
_cell.length_c   1.000
_cell.angle_alpha   90.00
_cell.angle_beta   90.00
_cell.angle_gamma   90.00
#
_symmetry.space_group_name_H-M   'P 1'
#
loop_
_entity.id
_entity.type
_entity.pdbx_description
1 polymer ?
#
loop_
_entity_poly.entity_id
_entity_poly.type
_entity_poly.pdbx_seq_one_letter_code
_entity_poly.pdbx_strand_id
1 'polypeptide(L)'
;MTGPLEHREESLTDATEARGLEALIARAARAGKGAAPVERWNPDFCGDLDMEIKADGTWFYLGTPIGRMPLVQLFSSVLRKD
;
A
#
# COMPACT_ATOMS: atom_id res chain seq x y z
N MET A 1 -30.13 -19.21 45.74
CA MET A 1 -30.65 -19.57 44.40
C MET A 1 -29.87 -18.71 43.41
N THR A 2 -28.93 -19.31 42.70
CA THR A 2 -28.03 -18.70 41.72
C THR A 2 -28.81 -18.19 40.51
N GLY A 3 -28.50 -16.97 40.04
CA GLY A 3 -29.12 -16.35 38.86
C GLY A 3 -28.10 -15.43 38.16
N PRO A 4 -27.65 -15.75 36.92
CA PRO A 4 -26.50 -15.09 36.30
C PRO A 4 -26.92 -14.25 35.09
N LEU A 5 -26.88 -12.91 35.10
CA LEU A 5 -27.11 -12.11 33.88
C LEU A 5 -26.47 -10.70 33.92
N GLU A 6 -25.15 -10.61 34.10
CA GLU A 6 -24.38 -9.42 33.68
C GLU A 6 -23.41 -9.89 32.60
N HIS A 7 -23.87 -10.00 31.35
CA HIS A 7 -22.99 -10.31 30.19
C HIS A 7 -23.63 -9.92 28.84
N ARG A 8 -24.59 -8.97 28.82
CA ARG A 8 -25.36 -8.64 27.59
C ARG A 8 -25.18 -7.21 27.07
N GLU A 9 -24.46 -6.34 27.77
CA GLU A 9 -24.22 -4.95 27.33
C GLU A 9 -22.78 -4.67 26.88
N GLU A 10 -21.79 -5.45 27.33
CA GLU A 10 -20.38 -5.26 26.94
C GLU A 10 -20.09 -5.61 25.46
N SER A 11 -20.91 -6.47 24.85
CA SER A 11 -20.66 -7.02 23.51
C SER A 11 -20.92 -6.06 22.35
N LEU A 12 -21.80 -5.05 22.53
CA LEU A 12 -22.19 -4.13 21.45
C LEU A 12 -21.19 -2.98 21.27
N THR A 13 -20.57 -2.54 22.36
CA THR A 13 -19.54 -1.49 22.39
C THR A 13 -18.22 -2.00 21.83
N ASP A 14 -17.80 -3.21 22.22
CA ASP A 14 -16.57 -3.86 21.72
C ASP A 14 -16.60 -4.07 20.19
N ALA A 15 -17.74 -4.52 19.66
CA ALA A 15 -17.93 -4.69 18.23
C ALA A 15 -17.91 -3.35 17.44
N THR A 16 -18.25 -2.24 18.07
CA THR A 16 -18.24 -0.90 17.44
C THR A 16 -16.84 -0.31 17.45
N GLU A 17 -16.12 -0.43 18.58
CA GLU A 17 -14.71 -0.03 18.73
C GLU A 17 -13.81 -0.83 17.76
N ALA A 18 -14.01 -2.15 17.67
CA ALA A 18 -13.29 -3.01 16.74
C ALA A 18 -13.50 -2.56 15.29
N ARG A 19 -14.74 -2.27 14.87
CA ARG A 19 -15.01 -1.75 13.51
C ARG A 19 -14.41 -0.36 13.28
N GLY A 20 -14.38 0.50 14.29
CA GLY A 20 -13.74 1.80 14.23
C GLY A 20 -12.23 1.69 14.00
N LEU A 21 -11.56 0.81 14.74
CA LEU A 21 -10.13 0.54 14.59
C LEU A 21 -9.82 -0.08 13.21
N GLU A 22 -10.61 -1.07 12.78
CA GLU A 22 -10.48 -1.67 11.45
C GLU A 22 -10.62 -0.63 10.34
N ALA A 23 -11.56 0.31 10.46
CA ALA A 23 -11.72 1.40 9.49
C ALA A 23 -10.51 2.35 9.46
N LEU A 24 -9.91 2.64 10.61
CA LEU A 24 -8.69 3.45 10.70
C LEU A 24 -7.49 2.73 10.10
N ILE A 25 -7.31 1.44 10.38
CA ILE A 25 -6.25 0.59 9.79
C ILE A 25 -6.42 0.54 8.27
N ALA A 26 -7.64 0.30 7.77
CA ALA A 26 -7.94 0.26 6.34
C ALA A 26 -7.69 1.60 5.63
N ARG A 27 -7.81 2.73 6.34
CA ARG A 27 -7.51 4.07 5.81
C ARG A 27 -6.01 4.38 5.87
N ALA A 28 -5.33 4.04 6.96
CA ALA A 28 -3.89 4.15 7.10
C ALA A 28 -3.15 3.31 6.05
N ALA A 29 -3.67 2.11 5.76
CA ALA A 29 -3.18 1.26 4.69
C ALA A 29 -3.38 1.86 3.28
N ARG A 30 -4.17 2.93 3.11
CA ARG A 30 -4.36 3.66 1.84
C ARG A 30 -3.63 5.00 1.81
N ALA A 31 -3.33 5.58 2.98
CA ALA A 31 -2.54 6.79 3.09
C ALA A 31 -1.12 6.51 2.57
N GLY A 32 -0.73 7.18 1.49
CA GLY A 32 0.57 6.95 0.82
C GLY A 32 0.57 5.91 -0.31
N LYS A 33 -0.59 5.34 -0.69
CA LYS A 33 -0.74 4.40 -1.83
C LYS A 33 -1.24 5.04 -3.14
N GLY A 34 -1.14 6.36 -3.27
CA GLY A 34 -1.34 7.02 -4.56
C GLY A 34 -0.04 7.01 -5.36
N ALA A 35 -0.13 7.07 -6.69
CA ALA A 35 1.04 7.44 -7.50
C ALA A 35 1.60 8.77 -6.97
N ALA A 36 2.93 8.87 -6.88
CA ALA A 36 3.57 10.12 -6.51
C ALA A 36 3.23 11.20 -7.54
N PRO A 37 3.18 12.49 -7.17
CA PRO A 37 2.83 13.58 -8.08
C PRO A 37 4.01 13.94 -9.02
N VAL A 38 4.48 12.97 -9.81
CA VAL A 38 5.72 13.04 -10.60
C VAL A 38 5.71 14.13 -11.68
N GLU A 39 4.53 14.51 -12.14
CA GLU A 39 4.26 15.57 -13.12
C GLU A 39 4.58 16.96 -12.57
N ARG A 40 4.64 17.10 -11.23
CA ARG A 40 5.02 18.36 -10.57
C ARG A 40 6.52 18.47 -10.31
N TRP A 41 7.28 17.41 -10.58
CA TRP A 41 8.72 17.34 -10.29
C TRP A 41 9.52 17.69 -11.53
N ASN A 42 10.55 18.51 -11.39
CA ASN A 42 11.49 18.82 -12.48
C ASN A 42 12.94 18.82 -11.98
N PRO A 43 13.45 17.67 -11.48
CA PRO A 43 14.85 17.56 -11.08
C PRO A 43 15.76 17.49 -12.31
N ASP A 44 17.04 17.83 -12.11
CA ASP A 44 18.07 17.59 -13.13
C ASP A 44 18.21 16.09 -13.43
N PHE A 45 18.45 15.75 -14.69
CA PHE A 45 18.66 14.37 -15.11
C PHE A 45 19.98 13.81 -14.56
N CYS A 46 19.92 12.65 -13.90
CA CYS A 46 21.08 12.03 -13.26
C CYS A 46 21.65 10.80 -14.01
N GLY A 47 21.17 10.53 -15.22
CA GLY A 47 21.58 9.38 -16.03
C GLY A 47 20.51 8.30 -16.13
N ASP A 48 20.79 7.31 -16.99
CA ASP A 48 19.90 6.17 -17.22
C ASP A 48 20.18 5.04 -16.23
N LEU A 49 19.11 4.41 -15.76
CA LEU A 49 19.19 3.14 -15.04
C LEU A 49 18.87 2.00 -16.01
N ASP A 50 19.60 0.89 -15.91
CA ASP A 50 19.31 -0.34 -16.65
C ASP A 50 18.09 -1.06 -16.06
N MET A 51 16.92 -0.46 -16.29
CA MET A 51 15.62 -0.91 -15.83
C MET A 51 14.72 -1.14 -17.05
N GLU A 52 14.28 -2.38 -17.24
CA GLU A 52 13.44 -2.77 -18.37
C GLU A 52 12.11 -3.35 -17.86
N ILE A 53 11.00 -2.85 -18.40
CA ILE A 53 9.66 -3.41 -18.16
C ILE A 53 9.23 -4.10 -19.45
N LYS A 54 9.16 -5.44 -19.42
CA LYS A 54 8.73 -6.23 -20.58
C LYS A 54 7.22 -6.12 -20.81
N ALA A 55 6.77 -6.48 -22.01
CA ALA A 55 5.36 -6.44 -22.39
C ALA A 55 4.46 -7.36 -21.53
N ASP A 56 5.02 -8.39 -20.92
CA ASP A 56 4.33 -9.27 -19.97
C ASP A 56 4.23 -8.67 -18.54
N GLY A 57 4.83 -7.50 -18.33
CA GLY A 57 4.87 -6.80 -17.04
C GLY A 57 6.04 -7.21 -16.14
N THR A 58 6.94 -8.10 -16.59
CA THR A 58 8.13 -8.48 -15.81
C THR A 58 9.16 -7.34 -15.80
N TRP A 59 9.63 -6.98 -14.60
CA TRP A 59 10.68 -5.98 -14.41
C TRP A 59 12.06 -6.64 -14.37
N PHE A 60 13.03 -6.04 -15.06
CA PHE A 60 14.43 -6.44 -15.04
C PHE A 60 15.31 -5.29 -14.53
N TYR A 61 16.33 -5.64 -13.77
CA TYR A 61 17.41 -4.73 -13.37
C TYR A 61 18.75 -5.41 -13.63
N LEU A 62 19.63 -4.76 -14.40
CA LEU A 62 20.91 -5.33 -14.83
C LEU A 62 20.75 -6.75 -15.44
N GLY A 63 19.75 -6.90 -16.31
CA GLY A 63 19.40 -8.18 -16.96
C GLY A 63 18.81 -9.26 -16.04
N THR A 64 18.61 -8.99 -14.75
CA THR A 64 18.05 -9.96 -13.79
C THR A 64 16.59 -9.64 -13.46
N PRO A 65 15.66 -10.62 -13.49
CA PRO A 65 14.26 -10.37 -13.19
C PRO A 65 14.02 -10.06 -11.71
N ILE A 66 13.16 -9.08 -11.43
CA ILE A 66 12.76 -8.69 -10.07
C ILE A 66 11.52 -9.50 -9.65
N GLY A 67 11.71 -10.53 -8.83
CA GLY A 67 10.60 -11.35 -8.30
C GLY A 67 9.86 -10.76 -7.09
N ARG A 68 10.33 -9.63 -6.54
CA ARG A 68 9.78 -9.04 -5.31
C ARG A 68 8.68 -8.02 -5.63
N MET A 69 7.43 -8.47 -5.64
CA MET A 69 6.27 -7.62 -5.97
C MET A 69 6.17 -6.31 -5.17
N PRO A 70 6.44 -6.25 -3.85
CA PRO A 70 6.44 -4.97 -3.14
C PRO A 70 7.45 -3.95 -3.68
N LEU A 71 8.58 -4.41 -4.22
CA LEU A 71 9.60 -3.53 -4.82
C LEU A 71 9.13 -3.02 -6.19
N VAL A 72 8.51 -3.90 -6.99
CA VAL A 72 7.88 -3.51 -8.26
C VAL A 72 6.80 -2.45 -8.02
N GLN A 73 5.96 -2.63 -7.00
CA GLN A 73 4.93 -1.65 -6.62
C GLN A 73 5.51 -0.31 -6.14
N LEU A 74 6.67 -0.34 -5.49
CA LEU A 74 7.35 0.88 -5.06
C LEU A 74 7.79 1.70 -6.26
N PHE A 75 8.51 1.10 -7.20
CA PHE A 75 9.00 1.81 -8.38
C PHE A 75 7.89 2.18 -9.35
N SER A 76 6.83 1.38 -9.46
CA SER A 76 5.68 1.74 -10.30
C SER A 76 4.96 3.01 -9.81
N SER A 77 5.07 3.34 -8.53
CA SER A 77 4.46 4.56 -7.96
C SER A 77 5.13 5.86 -8.41
N VAL A 78 6.33 5.79 -9.00
CA VAL A 78 7.14 6.95 -9.41
C VAL A 78 7.43 7.00 -10.92
N LEU A 79 6.76 6.18 -11.73
CA LEU A 79 6.90 6.24 -13.19
C LEU A 79 6.25 7.52 -13.73
N ARG A 80 6.97 8.22 -14.61
CA ARG A 80 6.50 9.39 -15.35
C ARG A 80 6.61 9.12 -16.84
N LYS A 81 5.65 9.63 -17.61
CA LYS A 81 5.72 9.70 -19.06
C LYS A 81 5.83 11.16 -19.45
N ASP A 82 7.01 11.55 -19.92
CA ASP A 82 7.26 12.85 -20.53
C ASP A 82 6.91 12.86 -22.03
#